data_AF-A0A812Q640-F1
#
_entry.id   AF-A0A812Q640-F1
#
_cell.length_a   1.000
_cell.length_b   1.000
_cell.length_c   1.000
_cell.angle_alpha   90.00
_cell.angle_beta   90.00
_cell.angle_gamma   90.00
#
_symmetry.space_group_name_H-M   'P 1'
#
loop_
_entity.id
_entity.type
_entity.pdbx_description
1 polymer ?
#
loop_
_entity_poly.entity_id
_entity_poly.type
_entity_poly.pdbx_seq_one_letter_code
_entity_poly.pdbx_strand_id
1 'polypeptide(L)'
;MKTVAWALLVSAFVLEASALLLASDCSDALDAPAWGIFIDGKNASEGSEAYGSAYTQNMLDTLKVVYDLQRNRQDEPIGFVDFQVIQKSLGMPFFDTYAGLFEMEKLPGRDFRKAYSCIKSSVPADALAGMFSTDMEDLYDSRCIPSGQPCRAIKLPVQATMKKLFQSYHETLSKASTTTGRLRALASLMKNLAYLHPLPDRNGRSRLLILQFELRRLKLACGTMSFNNNNNVYTDSVDTLAAKIQEGIEMYAAAMASHQNPWLDQGNVEKHREKFPQPYEAELARCTHGAMSKKVLAQGLSIE
;
A
#
# COMPACT_ATOMS: atom_id res chain seq x y z
N MET A 1 -52.71 -2.48 -0.32
CA MET A 1 -51.40 -3.12 -0.65
C MET A 1 -50.28 -2.09 -0.59
N LYS A 2 -49.70 -1.80 0.59
CA LYS A 2 -48.50 -0.95 0.77
C LYS A 2 -47.86 -1.22 2.15
N THR A 3 -47.11 -2.32 2.33
CA THR A 3 -46.49 -2.62 3.66
C THR A 3 -45.19 -3.44 3.60
N VAL A 4 -44.42 -3.47 2.50
CA VAL A 4 -43.23 -4.37 2.40
C VAL A 4 -41.87 -3.64 2.31
N ALA A 5 -41.83 -2.30 2.23
CA ALA A 5 -40.56 -1.59 1.98
C ALA A 5 -39.70 -1.31 3.25
N TRP A 6 -40.20 -1.52 4.47
CA TRP A 6 -39.49 -1.11 5.70
C TRP A 6 -38.53 -2.16 6.27
N ALA A 7 -38.69 -3.44 5.93
CA ALA A 7 -37.89 -4.51 6.53
C ALA A 7 -36.44 -4.59 6.00
N LEU A 8 -36.18 -4.11 4.77
CA LEU A 8 -34.85 -4.18 4.16
C LEU A 8 -33.93 -3.01 4.54
N LEU A 9 -34.49 -1.87 4.97
CA LEU A 9 -33.70 -0.70 5.38
C LEU A 9 -33.08 -0.87 6.78
N VAL A 10 -33.73 -1.62 7.67
CA VAL A 10 -33.23 -1.83 9.04
C VAL A 10 -32.00 -2.75 9.05
N SER A 11 -31.95 -3.78 8.21
CA SER A 11 -30.84 -4.73 8.14
C SER A 11 -29.52 -4.11 7.67
N ALA A 12 -29.56 -3.13 6.76
CA ALA A 12 -28.35 -2.46 6.29
C ALA A 12 -27.75 -1.52 7.35
N PHE A 13 -28.61 -0.82 8.11
CA PHE A 13 -28.17 0.09 9.17
C PHE A 13 -27.53 -0.63 10.37
N VAL A 14 -28.02 -1.83 10.72
CA VAL A 14 -27.47 -2.60 11.85
C VAL A 14 -26.06 -3.13 11.56
N LEU A 15 -25.76 -3.52 10.32
CA LEU A 15 -24.43 -4.00 9.92
C LEU A 15 -23.36 -2.89 9.93
N GLU A 16 -23.70 -1.67 9.50
CA GLU A 16 -22.77 -0.53 9.59
C GLU A 16 -22.48 -0.10 11.04
N ALA A 17 -23.49 -0.17 11.91
CA ALA A 17 -23.33 0.20 13.33
C ALA A 17 -22.42 -0.78 14.09
N SER A 18 -22.49 -2.09 13.80
CA SER A 18 -21.61 -3.09 14.42
C SER A 18 -20.15 -2.96 13.97
N ALA A 19 -19.89 -2.57 12.73
CA ALA A 19 -18.53 -2.29 12.26
C ALA A 19 -17.92 -1.07 12.96
N LEU A 20 -18.73 -0.04 13.25
CA LEU A 20 -18.26 1.18 13.95
C LEU A 20 -17.90 0.92 15.42
N LEU A 21 -18.62 0.04 16.11
CA LEU A 21 -18.39 -0.31 17.51
C LEU A 21 -17.14 -1.18 17.73
N LEU A 22 -16.68 -1.91 16.72
CA LEU A 22 -15.46 -2.74 16.82
C LEU A 22 -14.16 -1.94 16.62
N ALA A 23 -14.23 -0.74 16.04
CA ALA A 23 -13.05 0.07 15.76
C ALA A 23 -12.61 0.97 16.94
N SER A 24 -13.42 1.11 18.00
CA SER A 24 -13.06 2.00 19.12
C SER A 24 -12.01 1.42 20.07
N ASP A 25 -11.86 0.10 20.13
CA ASP A 25 -10.99 -0.59 21.09
C ASP A 25 -9.97 -1.50 20.39
N CYS A 26 -9.22 -0.94 19.44
CA CYS A 26 -8.12 -1.69 18.84
C CYS A 26 -7.07 -2.02 19.90
N SER A 27 -6.84 -3.32 20.13
CA SER A 27 -5.77 -3.76 21.00
C SER A 27 -4.41 -3.32 20.44
N ASP A 28 -3.58 -2.80 21.34
CA ASP A 28 -2.17 -2.52 21.05
C ASP A 28 -1.28 -3.75 21.27
N ALA A 29 -1.86 -4.86 21.77
CA ALA A 29 -1.16 -6.13 21.85
C ALA A 29 -0.87 -6.63 20.43
N LEU A 30 0.42 -6.70 20.10
CA LEU A 30 0.90 -7.39 18.91
C LEU A 30 0.89 -8.89 19.21
N ASP A 31 -0.31 -9.48 19.16
CA ASP A 31 -0.52 -10.90 19.43
C ASP A 31 0.08 -11.77 18.32
N ALA A 32 0.10 -13.09 18.55
CA ALA A 32 0.67 -14.08 17.64
C ALA A 32 0.26 -13.97 16.15
N PRO A 33 -0.93 -13.52 15.70
CA PRO A 33 -1.22 -13.36 14.28
C PRO A 33 -0.66 -12.05 13.67
N ALA A 34 -0.05 -11.16 14.45
CA ALA A 34 0.42 -9.85 13.96
C ALA A 34 1.48 -9.95 12.85
N TRP A 35 2.19 -11.07 12.73
CA TRP A 35 3.12 -11.29 11.63
C TRP A 35 2.42 -11.31 10.26
N GLY A 36 1.14 -11.67 10.20
CA GLY A 36 0.34 -11.61 8.98
C GLY A 36 0.14 -10.20 8.42
N ILE A 37 0.43 -9.15 9.20
CA ILE A 37 0.46 -7.77 8.70
C ILE A 37 1.55 -7.58 7.66
N PHE A 38 2.74 -8.18 7.88
CA PHE A 38 3.95 -7.92 7.12
C PHE A 38 4.57 -9.15 6.44
N ILE A 39 4.05 -10.36 6.72
CA ILE A 39 4.20 -11.54 5.89
C ILE A 39 2.90 -11.69 5.12
N ASP A 40 2.96 -11.39 3.83
CA ASP A 40 1.77 -11.37 3.00
C ASP A 40 1.26 -12.77 2.65
N GLY A 41 0.02 -12.82 2.12
CA GLY A 41 -0.63 -14.09 1.82
C GLY A 41 0.07 -14.98 0.80
N LYS A 42 0.97 -14.46 -0.04
CA LYS A 42 1.72 -15.28 -1.01
C LYS A 42 2.76 -16.16 -0.31
N ASN A 43 3.35 -15.67 0.78
CA ASN A 43 4.41 -16.37 1.52
C ASN A 43 3.95 -16.81 2.92
N ALA A 44 2.65 -16.74 3.22
CA ALA A 44 2.10 -17.09 4.52
C ALA A 44 2.42 -18.54 4.95
N SER A 45 2.52 -19.47 4.00
CA SER A 45 2.87 -20.88 4.26
C SER A 45 4.29 -21.09 4.76
N GLU A 46 5.18 -20.09 4.60
CA GLU A 46 6.55 -20.13 5.11
C GLU A 46 6.63 -19.70 6.59
N GLY A 47 5.50 -19.28 7.18
CA GLY A 47 5.38 -18.96 8.59
C GLY A 47 5.75 -17.51 8.94
N SER A 48 5.84 -17.23 10.25
CA SER A 48 6.05 -15.88 10.77
C SER A 48 7.40 -15.27 10.42
N GLU A 49 8.36 -16.10 9.99
CA GLU A 49 9.72 -15.70 9.64
C GLU A 49 10.04 -15.95 8.17
N ALA A 50 9.04 -15.94 7.27
CA ALA A 50 9.23 -16.13 5.82
C ALA A 50 10.33 -15.21 5.23
N TYR A 51 10.49 -14.01 5.80
CA TYR A 51 11.51 -13.02 5.40
C TYR A 51 12.67 -12.92 6.40
N GLY A 52 12.83 -13.92 7.27
CA GLY A 52 13.81 -13.97 8.33
C GLY A 52 13.34 -13.34 9.65
N SER A 53 13.95 -13.80 10.75
CA SER A 53 13.65 -13.32 12.11
C SER A 53 14.02 -11.85 12.30
N ALA A 54 15.14 -11.39 11.72
CA ALA A 54 15.58 -10.00 11.78
C ALA A 54 14.58 -9.04 11.11
N TYR A 55 14.04 -9.42 9.95
CA TYR A 55 12.97 -8.68 9.28
C TYR A 55 11.73 -8.58 10.16
N THR A 56 11.28 -9.72 10.67
CA THR A 56 10.08 -9.86 11.50
C THR A 56 10.18 -8.98 12.74
N GLN A 57 11.32 -9.03 13.42
CA GLN A 57 11.58 -8.20 14.60
C GLN A 57 11.57 -6.70 14.25
N ASN A 58 12.22 -6.29 13.16
CA ASN A 58 12.22 -4.89 12.73
C ASN A 58 10.81 -4.37 12.39
N MET A 59 9.99 -5.20 11.75
CA MET A 59 8.60 -4.86 11.44
C MET A 59 7.75 -4.76 12.72
N LEU A 60 7.89 -5.69 13.67
CA LEU A 60 7.18 -5.63 14.95
C LEU A 60 7.55 -4.38 15.75
N ASP A 61 8.85 -4.08 15.87
CA ASP A 61 9.30 -2.92 16.63
C ASP A 61 8.86 -1.61 15.97
N THR A 62 8.89 -1.54 14.64
CA THR A 62 8.38 -0.36 13.93
C THR A 62 6.86 -0.24 14.02
N LEU A 63 6.13 -1.36 14.03
CA LEU A 63 4.69 -1.34 14.20
C LEU A 63 4.29 -0.81 15.59
N LYS A 64 5.05 -1.13 16.65
CA LYS A 64 4.87 -0.50 17.98
C LYS A 64 5.02 1.01 17.90
N VAL A 65 6.07 1.49 17.23
CA VAL A 65 6.27 2.94 17.01
C VAL A 65 5.08 3.57 16.27
N VAL A 66 4.54 2.90 15.27
CA VAL A 66 3.35 3.37 14.54
C VAL A 66 2.11 3.44 15.45
N TYR A 67 1.91 2.45 16.32
CA TYR A 67 0.77 2.46 17.25
C TYR A 67 0.93 3.54 18.31
N ASP A 68 2.13 3.76 18.83
CA ASP A 68 2.41 4.86 19.75
C ASP A 68 2.22 6.23 19.08
N LEU A 69 2.65 6.39 17.82
CA LEU A 69 2.38 7.59 17.03
C LEU A 69 0.87 7.83 16.89
N GLN A 70 0.09 6.80 16.56
CA GLN A 70 -1.35 6.92 16.39
C GLN A 70 -2.04 7.27 17.71
N ARG A 71 -1.63 6.67 18.83
CA ARG A 71 -2.16 6.99 20.16
C ARG A 71 -1.93 8.45 20.54
N ASN A 72 -0.76 8.99 20.21
CA ASN A 72 -0.38 10.37 20.52
C ASN A 72 -0.99 11.39 19.54
N ARG A 73 -1.52 10.96 18.38
CA ARG A 73 -2.01 11.82 17.31
C ARG A 73 -3.34 11.33 16.72
N GLN A 74 -4.30 11.00 17.60
CA GLN A 74 -5.55 10.32 17.22
C GLN A 74 -6.36 11.07 16.15
N ASP A 75 -6.31 12.41 16.14
CA ASP A 75 -7.13 13.23 15.24
C ASP A 75 -6.34 13.81 14.06
N GLU A 76 -5.02 13.61 14.02
CA GLU A 76 -4.15 14.25 13.02
C GLU A 76 -3.77 13.27 11.90
N PRO A 77 -4.12 13.56 10.64
CA PRO A 77 -3.70 12.76 9.50
C PRO A 77 -2.18 12.58 9.40
N ILE A 78 -1.75 11.42 8.94
CA ILE A 78 -0.34 11.10 8.73
C ILE A 78 0.32 12.15 7.84
N GLY A 79 1.43 12.70 8.29
CA GLY A 79 2.18 13.73 7.58
C GLY A 79 3.60 13.29 7.24
N PHE A 80 4.32 14.22 6.63
CA PHE A 80 5.74 14.01 6.30
C PHE A 80 6.61 13.76 7.54
N VAL A 81 6.31 14.40 8.67
CA VAL A 81 7.06 14.20 9.93
C VAL A 81 6.90 12.77 10.45
N ASP A 82 5.68 12.22 10.41
CA ASP A 82 5.43 10.83 10.82
C ASP A 82 6.13 9.84 9.91
N PHE A 83 6.14 10.10 8.59
CA PHE A 83 6.90 9.31 7.64
C PHE A 83 8.38 9.26 8.00
N GLN A 84 8.99 10.37 8.44
CA GLN A 84 10.37 10.40 8.90
C GLN A 84 10.58 9.57 10.17
N VAL A 85 9.61 9.55 11.09
CA VAL A 85 9.67 8.68 12.29
C VAL A 85 9.61 7.20 11.89
N ILE A 86 8.66 6.83 11.02
CA ILE A 86 8.52 5.45 10.49
C ILE A 86 9.81 5.02 9.78
N GLN A 87 10.34 5.86 8.91
CA GLN A 87 11.58 5.61 8.21
C GLN A 87 12.74 5.38 9.17
N LYS A 88 12.90 6.25 10.17
CA LYS A 88 13.98 6.14 11.16
C LYS A 88 13.87 4.82 11.95
N SER A 89 12.65 4.42 12.31
CA SER A 89 12.39 3.15 12.99
C SER A 89 12.71 1.93 12.12
N LEU A 90 12.50 2.05 10.81
CA LEU A 90 12.99 1.07 9.83
C LEU A 90 14.52 1.10 9.66
N GLY A 91 15.29 1.83 10.47
CA GLY A 91 16.75 1.88 10.38
C GLY A 91 17.28 2.57 9.12
N MET A 92 16.46 3.38 8.45
CA MET A 92 16.81 4.01 7.18
C MET A 92 17.32 5.45 7.39
N PRO A 93 18.55 5.79 6.95
CA PRO A 93 19.03 7.18 7.01
C PRO A 93 18.21 8.10 6.12
N PHE A 94 17.93 9.33 6.59
CA PHE A 94 17.28 10.35 5.77
C PHE A 94 18.34 11.04 4.90
N PHE A 95 18.16 10.99 3.59
CA PHE A 95 19.01 11.73 2.66
C PHE A 95 18.28 13.02 2.27
N ASP A 96 18.69 14.15 2.86
CA ASP A 96 18.15 15.49 2.55
C ASP A 96 18.43 15.92 1.11
N THR A 97 19.40 15.28 0.45
CA THR A 97 19.82 15.63 -0.91
C THR A 97 19.18 14.71 -1.96
N TYR A 98 19.00 15.26 -3.16
CA TYR A 98 18.53 14.62 -4.40
C TYR A 98 19.21 13.28 -4.77
N ALA A 99 20.26 12.87 -4.04
CA ALA A 99 21.00 11.63 -4.26
C ALA A 99 20.13 10.37 -4.19
N GLY A 100 19.01 10.39 -3.46
CA GLY A 100 18.03 9.28 -3.46
C GLY A 100 17.34 9.05 -4.81
N LEU A 101 17.18 10.10 -5.63
CA LEU A 101 16.70 9.97 -7.01
C LEU A 101 17.82 9.67 -8.01
N PHE A 102 19.07 10.03 -7.70
CA PHE A 102 20.21 9.73 -8.58
C PHE A 102 20.67 8.27 -8.49
N GLU A 103 20.24 7.51 -7.48
CA GLU A 103 20.30 6.05 -7.51
C GLU A 103 19.06 5.39 -8.15
N MET A 104 18.13 6.13 -8.77
CA MET A 104 17.13 5.50 -9.67
C MET A 104 17.79 4.79 -10.86
N GLU A 105 19.03 5.15 -11.21
CA GLU A 105 19.86 4.37 -12.14
C GLU A 105 20.25 2.98 -11.60
N LYS A 106 20.16 2.76 -10.29
CA LYS A 106 20.50 1.51 -9.59
C LYS A 106 19.31 0.80 -8.95
N LEU A 107 18.21 1.49 -8.66
CA LEU A 107 16.99 0.89 -8.11
C LEU A 107 16.34 -0.12 -9.08
N PRO A 108 15.68 -1.18 -8.56
CA PRO A 108 14.82 -2.05 -9.34
C PRO A 108 13.63 -1.21 -9.85
N GLY A 109 13.70 -0.81 -11.12
CA GLY A 109 12.97 0.36 -11.65
C GLY A 109 13.74 1.16 -12.70
N ARG A 110 14.95 0.70 -13.09
CA ARG A 110 15.72 1.24 -14.22
C ARG A 110 14.84 1.47 -15.43
N ASP A 111 14.54 2.74 -15.64
CA ASP A 111 13.72 3.29 -16.69
C ASP A 111 12.22 2.96 -16.53
N PHE A 112 11.59 3.53 -15.50
CA PHE A 112 10.13 3.63 -15.41
C PHE A 112 9.51 4.03 -16.76
N ARG A 113 10.18 4.84 -17.59
CA ARG A 113 9.74 5.16 -18.94
C ARG A 113 9.78 3.94 -19.87
N LYS A 114 10.82 3.09 -19.86
CA LYS A 114 10.81 1.82 -20.61
C LYS A 114 9.74 0.88 -20.11
N ALA A 115 9.60 0.72 -18.78
CA ALA A 115 8.56 -0.11 -18.20
C ALA A 115 7.18 0.41 -18.60
N TYR A 116 6.92 1.72 -18.42
CA TYR A 116 5.69 2.40 -18.81
C TYR A 116 5.42 2.29 -20.32
N SER A 117 6.41 2.53 -21.16
CA SER A 117 6.29 2.41 -22.62
C SER A 117 5.96 0.97 -23.04
N CYS A 118 6.63 -0.01 -22.44
CA CYS A 118 6.35 -1.43 -22.64
C CYS A 118 4.94 -1.81 -22.17
N ILE A 119 4.54 -1.35 -20.98
CA ILE A 119 3.19 -1.57 -20.42
C ILE A 119 2.15 -0.94 -21.35
N LYS A 120 2.37 0.29 -21.81
CA LYS A 120 1.48 1.00 -22.73
C LYS A 120 1.30 0.29 -24.07
N SER A 121 2.33 -0.40 -24.56
CA SER A 121 2.26 -1.17 -25.82
C SER A 121 1.79 -2.61 -25.64
N SER A 122 1.90 -3.16 -24.42
CA SER A 122 1.57 -4.57 -24.13
C SER A 122 0.21 -4.77 -23.46
N VAL A 123 -0.37 -3.72 -22.88
CA VAL A 123 -1.64 -3.77 -22.12
C VAL A 123 -2.71 -2.94 -22.83
N PRO A 124 -3.95 -3.43 -22.94
CA PRO A 124 -5.07 -2.67 -23.51
C PRO A 124 -5.30 -1.31 -22.84
N ALA A 125 -5.74 -0.32 -23.62
CA ALA A 125 -5.87 1.08 -23.18
C ALA A 125 -6.89 1.27 -22.04
N ASP A 126 -7.96 0.48 -22.02
CA ASP A 126 -8.97 0.46 -20.97
C ASP A 126 -8.40 -0.04 -19.64
N ALA A 127 -7.55 -1.07 -19.67
CA ALA A 127 -6.84 -1.55 -18.49
C ALA A 127 -5.81 -0.51 -17.99
N LEU A 128 -5.13 0.20 -18.90
CA LEU A 128 -4.15 1.24 -18.56
C LEU A 128 -4.77 2.46 -17.87
N ALA A 129 -6.00 2.84 -18.22
CA ALA A 129 -6.65 4.03 -17.69
C ALA A 129 -6.83 3.98 -16.16
N GLY A 130 -6.97 2.78 -15.59
CA GLY A 130 -7.00 2.58 -14.14
C GLY A 130 -5.61 2.46 -13.51
N MET A 131 -4.59 2.06 -14.26
CA MET A 131 -3.26 1.71 -13.74
C MET A 131 -2.45 2.90 -13.23
N PHE A 132 -2.66 4.11 -13.73
CA PHE A 132 -1.87 5.28 -13.37
C PHE A 132 -2.78 6.33 -12.74
N SER A 133 -2.42 6.87 -11.57
CA SER A 133 -3.20 7.95 -10.94
C SER A 133 -2.94 9.27 -11.67
N THR A 134 -3.96 10.11 -11.77
CA THR A 134 -3.86 11.47 -12.33
C THR A 134 -2.93 12.35 -11.50
N ASP A 135 -2.87 12.14 -10.18
CA ASP A 135 -2.03 12.92 -9.26
C ASP A 135 -0.53 12.80 -9.58
N MET A 136 -0.14 11.70 -10.22
CA MET A 136 1.23 11.50 -10.67
C MET A 136 1.62 12.50 -11.76
N GLU A 137 0.71 12.91 -12.64
CA GLU A 137 1.03 13.90 -13.68
C GLU A 137 1.36 15.28 -13.08
N ASP A 138 0.82 15.58 -11.90
CA ASP A 138 1.09 16.81 -11.17
C ASP A 138 2.41 16.78 -10.38
N LEU A 139 2.83 15.59 -9.93
CA LEU A 139 4.08 15.39 -9.20
C LEU A 139 5.30 15.32 -10.14
N TYR A 140 5.09 14.88 -11.38
CA TYR A 140 6.13 14.75 -12.40
C TYR A 140 6.04 15.90 -13.43
N ASP A 141 7.15 16.23 -14.10
CA ASP A 141 7.10 17.18 -15.21
C ASP A 141 6.41 16.51 -16.42
N SER A 142 5.25 17.03 -16.84
CA SER A 142 4.54 16.60 -18.06
C SER A 142 5.45 16.50 -19.29
N ARG A 143 6.54 17.27 -19.35
CA ARG A 143 7.53 17.20 -20.44
C ARG A 143 8.39 15.93 -20.40
N CYS A 144 8.35 15.17 -19.31
CA CYS A 144 9.08 13.91 -19.12
C CYS A 144 8.45 12.71 -19.82
N ILE A 145 7.18 12.82 -20.24
CA ILE A 145 6.43 11.77 -20.92
C ILE A 145 5.75 12.47 -22.11
N PRO A 146 6.18 12.35 -23.40
CA PRO A 146 6.98 11.31 -24.05
C PRO A 146 8.15 11.88 -24.92
N SER A 147 8.88 12.90 -24.48
CA SER A 147 9.85 13.63 -25.34
C SER A 147 11.25 13.00 -25.50
N GLY A 148 11.52 11.82 -24.91
CA GLY A 148 12.81 11.13 -25.06
C GLY A 148 14.00 11.74 -24.30
N GLN A 149 13.88 12.91 -23.66
CA GLN A 149 14.96 13.50 -22.86
C GLN A 149 15.07 12.90 -21.44
N PRO A 150 16.26 12.80 -20.82
CA PRO A 150 16.42 12.26 -19.47
C PRO A 150 15.63 13.08 -18.45
N CYS A 151 14.76 12.41 -17.69
CA CYS A 151 13.92 13.04 -16.69
C CYS A 151 14.78 13.59 -15.55
N ARG A 152 14.80 14.91 -15.34
CA ARG A 152 15.07 15.46 -14.00
C ARG A 152 13.78 15.25 -13.20
N ALA A 153 13.67 14.07 -12.60
CA ALA A 153 12.43 13.33 -12.41
C ALA A 153 11.43 13.87 -11.38
N ILE A 154 11.71 14.97 -10.69
CA ILE A 154 10.74 15.61 -9.79
C ILE A 154 10.89 17.13 -9.91
N LYS A 155 9.77 17.86 -10.05
CA LYS A 155 9.79 19.34 -10.15
C LYS A 155 10.33 20.03 -8.89
N LEU A 156 10.27 19.33 -7.75
CA LEU A 156 10.57 19.81 -6.41
C LEU A 156 11.52 18.83 -5.69
N PRO A 157 12.27 19.26 -4.66
CA PRO A 157 12.97 18.34 -3.77
C PRO A 157 12.04 17.24 -3.22
N VAL A 158 12.56 16.02 -2.98
CA VAL A 158 11.78 14.87 -2.50
C VAL A 158 10.94 15.24 -1.28
N GLN A 159 11.51 15.97 -0.32
CA GLN A 159 10.80 16.45 0.86
C GLN A 159 9.59 17.34 0.52
N ALA A 160 9.75 18.30 -0.40
CA ALA A 160 8.66 19.18 -0.82
C ALA A 160 7.56 18.39 -1.56
N THR A 161 7.96 17.40 -2.36
CA THR A 161 7.05 16.49 -3.07
C THR A 161 6.26 15.61 -2.10
N MET A 162 6.94 15.04 -1.09
CA MET A 162 6.28 14.27 -0.04
C MET A 162 5.30 15.11 0.78
N LYS A 163 5.68 16.34 1.14
CA LYS A 163 4.77 17.28 1.83
C LYS A 163 3.52 17.57 0.98
N LYS A 164 3.71 17.86 -0.31
CA LYS A 164 2.59 18.08 -1.25
C LYS A 164 1.70 16.83 -1.39
N LEU A 165 2.31 15.65 -1.43
CA LEU A 165 1.58 14.38 -1.50
C LEU A 165 0.69 14.17 -0.27
N PHE A 166 1.23 14.33 0.94
CA PHE A 166 0.43 14.22 2.17
C PHE A 166 -0.66 15.29 2.24
N GLN A 167 -0.37 16.52 1.82
CA GLN A 167 -1.39 17.58 1.74
C GLN A 167 -2.54 17.19 0.79
N SER A 168 -2.23 16.71 -0.42
CA SER A 168 -3.24 16.25 -1.39
C SER A 168 -4.08 15.10 -0.82
N TYR A 169 -3.43 14.17 -0.11
CA TYR A 169 -4.12 13.11 0.62
C TYR A 169 -5.09 13.66 1.67
N HIS A 170 -4.68 14.62 2.50
CA HIS A 170 -5.55 15.24 3.52
C HIS A 170 -6.75 15.96 2.89
N GLU A 171 -6.52 16.69 1.80
CA GLU A 171 -7.57 17.36 1.05
C GLU A 171 -8.58 16.37 0.44
N THR A 172 -8.10 15.25 -0.08
CA THR A 172 -8.96 14.18 -0.62
C THR A 172 -9.75 13.50 0.50
N LEU A 173 -9.09 13.20 1.62
CA LEU A 173 -9.68 12.52 2.76
C LEU A 173 -10.75 13.38 3.46
N SER A 174 -10.53 14.69 3.58
CA SER A 174 -11.52 15.61 4.20
C SER A 174 -12.83 15.70 3.40
N LYS A 175 -12.79 15.40 2.09
CA LYS A 175 -13.97 15.31 1.22
C LYS A 175 -14.65 13.94 1.27
N ALA A 176 -14.01 12.93 1.83
CA ALA A 176 -14.51 11.56 1.87
C ALA A 176 -15.42 11.32 3.09
N SER A 177 -16.73 11.29 2.86
CA SER A 177 -17.73 11.06 3.91
C SER A 177 -18.04 9.57 4.17
N THR A 178 -17.71 8.68 3.24
CA THR A 178 -18.02 7.23 3.33
C THR A 178 -16.76 6.40 3.57
N THR A 179 -16.92 5.20 4.13
CA THR A 179 -15.84 4.21 4.29
C THR A 179 -15.15 3.93 2.95
N THR A 180 -15.92 3.68 1.89
CA THR A 180 -15.38 3.48 0.53
C THR A 180 -14.58 4.69 0.06
N GLY A 181 -15.06 5.92 0.27
CA GLY A 181 -14.34 7.13 -0.10
C GLY A 181 -12.99 7.27 0.64
N ARG A 182 -12.96 6.93 1.93
CA ARG A 182 -11.74 6.97 2.75
C ARG A 182 -10.74 5.90 2.31
N LEU A 183 -11.20 4.68 2.03
CA LEU A 183 -10.35 3.62 1.49
C LEU A 183 -9.77 3.97 0.11
N ARG A 184 -10.54 4.65 -0.76
CA ARG A 184 -10.03 5.18 -2.03
C ARG A 184 -8.95 6.25 -1.82
N ALA A 185 -9.13 7.15 -0.85
CA ALA A 185 -8.11 8.16 -0.53
C ALA A 185 -6.80 7.49 -0.06
N LEU A 186 -6.90 6.46 0.79
CA LEU A 186 -5.75 5.65 1.22
C LEU A 186 -5.10 4.91 0.06
N ALA A 187 -5.88 4.27 -0.80
CA ALA A 187 -5.38 3.59 -2.00
C ALA A 187 -4.61 4.56 -2.91
N SER A 188 -5.13 5.78 -3.13
CA SER A 188 -4.41 6.81 -3.90
C SER A 188 -3.08 7.17 -3.24
N LEU A 189 -3.05 7.41 -1.92
CA LEU A 189 -1.81 7.68 -1.18
C LEU A 189 -0.80 6.53 -1.34
N MET A 190 -1.22 5.28 -1.14
CA MET A 190 -0.36 4.10 -1.26
C MET A 190 0.24 3.98 -2.66
N LYS A 191 -0.56 4.23 -3.68
CA LYS A 191 -0.16 4.20 -5.09
C LYS A 191 0.83 5.31 -5.41
N ASN A 192 0.55 6.54 -5.00
CA ASN A 192 1.44 7.68 -5.22
C ASN A 192 2.78 7.51 -4.48
N LEU A 193 2.76 7.02 -3.24
CA LEU A 193 3.99 6.66 -2.51
C LEU A 193 4.77 5.53 -3.21
N ALA A 194 4.08 4.59 -3.85
CA ALA A 194 4.72 3.50 -4.56
C ALA A 194 5.55 4.01 -5.74
N TYR A 195 4.97 4.86 -6.59
CA TYR A 195 5.71 5.42 -7.70
C TYR A 195 6.73 6.47 -7.29
N LEU A 196 6.44 7.29 -6.27
CA LEU A 196 7.38 8.29 -5.77
C LEU A 196 8.66 7.61 -5.22
N HIS A 197 8.50 6.42 -4.63
CA HIS A 197 9.59 5.58 -4.12
C HIS A 197 10.64 6.38 -3.33
N PRO A 198 10.22 7.11 -2.27
CA PRO A 198 11.05 8.13 -1.62
C PRO A 198 12.26 7.60 -0.86
N LEU A 199 12.36 6.28 -0.64
CA LEU A 199 13.45 5.64 0.08
C LEU A 199 14.32 4.81 -0.89
N PRO A 200 15.62 4.62 -0.59
CA PRO A 200 16.47 3.72 -1.38
C PRO A 200 16.05 2.24 -1.21
N ASP A 201 15.45 1.89 -0.08
CA ASP A 201 14.88 0.56 0.19
C ASP A 201 13.68 0.71 1.16
N ARG A 202 12.94 -0.38 1.41
CA ARG A 202 11.86 -0.49 2.41
C ARG A 202 10.63 0.35 2.09
N ASN A 203 10.46 0.80 0.85
CA ASN A 203 9.26 1.53 0.42
C ASN A 203 7.97 0.72 0.60
N GLY A 204 8.00 -0.59 0.33
CA GLY A 204 6.86 -1.47 0.61
C GLY A 204 6.50 -1.48 2.10
N ARG A 205 7.52 -1.67 2.95
CA ARG A 205 7.40 -1.69 4.42
C ARG A 205 6.84 -0.36 4.96
N SER A 206 7.38 0.78 4.54
CA SER A 206 6.92 2.09 5.00
C SER A 206 5.48 2.42 4.57
N ARG A 207 5.09 2.05 3.34
CA ARG A 207 3.70 2.18 2.87
C ARG A 207 2.73 1.36 3.72
N LEU A 208 3.07 0.09 3.98
CA LEU A 208 2.27 -0.78 4.84
C LEU A 208 2.08 -0.16 6.23
N LEU A 209 3.15 0.38 6.83
CA LEU A 209 3.12 1.00 8.14
C LEU A 209 2.26 2.30 8.17
N ILE A 210 2.34 3.12 7.13
CA ILE A 210 1.44 4.27 6.94
C ILE A 210 -0.02 3.81 6.84
N LEU A 211 -0.28 2.72 6.12
CA LEU A 211 -1.62 2.16 6.00
C LEU A 211 -2.17 1.70 7.35
N GLN A 212 -1.36 0.99 8.16
CA GLN A 212 -1.77 0.58 9.51
C GLN A 212 -2.11 1.78 10.41
N PHE A 213 -1.29 2.84 10.37
CA PHE A 213 -1.55 4.08 11.10
C PHE A 213 -2.91 4.66 10.75
N GLU A 214 -3.17 4.84 9.44
CA GLU A 214 -4.36 5.53 8.98
C GLU A 214 -5.64 4.71 9.18
N LEU A 215 -5.59 3.39 9.02
CA LEU A 215 -6.76 2.54 9.28
C LEU A 215 -7.24 2.65 10.73
N ARG A 216 -6.31 2.68 11.69
CA ARG A 216 -6.61 2.88 13.11
C ARG A 216 -7.11 4.29 13.39
N ARG A 217 -6.38 5.30 12.91
CA ARG A 217 -6.73 6.71 13.11
C ARG A 217 -8.13 7.05 12.59
N LEU A 218 -8.46 6.54 11.40
CA LEU A 218 -9.76 6.76 10.77
C LEU A 218 -10.88 5.89 11.33
N LYS A 219 -10.59 5.02 12.32
CA LYS A 219 -11.50 4.04 12.88
C LYS A 219 -12.14 3.16 11.80
N LEU A 220 -11.34 2.79 10.80
CA LEU A 220 -11.77 1.88 9.73
C LEU A 220 -11.48 0.43 10.10
N ALA A 221 -10.33 0.18 10.74
CA ALA A 221 -9.92 -1.14 11.20
C ALA A 221 -8.75 -1.07 12.19
N CYS A 222 -8.56 -2.15 12.94
CA CYS A 222 -7.40 -2.31 13.82
C CYS A 222 -6.13 -2.76 13.09
N GLY A 223 -6.28 -3.26 11.87
CA GLY A 223 -5.18 -3.60 10.99
C GLY A 223 -5.66 -4.09 9.64
N THR A 224 -4.71 -4.42 8.77
CA THR A 224 -4.96 -5.06 7.47
C THR A 224 -3.83 -6.03 7.13
N MET A 225 -4.16 -7.13 6.45
CA MET A 225 -3.23 -8.12 5.92
C MET A 225 -3.25 -8.08 4.40
N SER A 226 -2.10 -7.91 3.76
CA SER A 226 -2.04 -7.84 2.29
C SER A 226 -1.78 -9.20 1.67
N PHE A 227 -2.25 -9.41 0.43
CA PHE A 227 -1.81 -10.51 -0.41
C PHE A 227 -0.69 -10.03 -1.33
N ASN A 228 0.47 -10.71 -1.37
CA ASN A 228 1.62 -10.37 -2.21
C ASN A 228 2.23 -8.97 -1.95
N ASN A 229 2.29 -8.52 -0.69
CA ASN A 229 2.85 -7.25 -0.22
C ASN A 229 2.44 -6.01 -1.04
N ASN A 230 1.24 -6.04 -1.62
CA ASN A 230 0.78 -5.05 -2.58
C ASN A 230 1.77 -4.77 -3.71
N ASN A 231 2.50 -5.78 -4.20
CA ASN A 231 3.38 -5.64 -5.36
C ASN A 231 2.60 -5.13 -6.59
N ASN A 232 1.32 -5.46 -6.66
CA ASN A 232 0.41 -5.02 -7.72
C ASN A 232 -0.02 -3.55 -7.55
N VAL A 233 0.44 -2.81 -6.53
CA VAL A 233 0.12 -1.38 -6.34
C VAL A 233 0.43 -0.52 -7.57
N TYR A 234 1.45 -0.91 -8.35
CA TYR A 234 1.85 -0.21 -9.58
C TYR A 234 0.89 -0.45 -10.76
N THR A 235 0.00 -1.44 -10.67
CA THR A 235 -0.81 -1.92 -11.79
C THR A 235 -2.28 -2.11 -11.42
N ASP A 236 -2.62 -2.12 -10.15
CA ASP A 236 -4.00 -2.08 -9.69
C ASP A 236 -4.56 -0.66 -9.87
N SER A 237 -5.84 -0.57 -10.22
CA SER A 237 -6.54 0.71 -10.12
C SER A 237 -6.69 1.16 -8.67
N VAL A 238 -6.96 2.45 -8.45
CA VAL A 238 -7.27 2.96 -7.09
C VAL A 238 -8.45 2.19 -6.48
N ASP A 239 -9.44 1.82 -7.30
CA ASP A 239 -10.65 1.11 -6.88
C ASP A 239 -10.32 -0.35 -6.51
N THR A 240 -9.53 -1.01 -7.35
CA THR A 240 -9.02 -2.37 -7.09
C THR A 240 -8.19 -2.39 -5.82
N LEU A 241 -7.28 -1.43 -5.65
CA LEU A 241 -6.44 -1.33 -4.46
C LEU A 241 -7.26 -1.02 -3.20
N ALA A 242 -8.25 -0.14 -3.26
CA ALA A 242 -9.17 0.11 -2.15
C ALA A 242 -9.94 -1.16 -1.75
N ALA A 243 -10.41 -1.94 -2.74
CA ALA A 243 -11.09 -3.20 -2.51
C ALA A 243 -10.15 -4.28 -1.91
N LYS A 244 -8.86 -4.30 -2.29
CA LYS A 244 -7.84 -5.15 -1.67
C LYS A 244 -7.52 -4.73 -0.23
N ILE A 245 -7.48 -3.43 0.06
CA ILE A 245 -7.33 -2.94 1.44
C ILE A 245 -8.52 -3.43 2.29
N GLN A 246 -9.75 -3.33 1.76
CA GLN A 246 -10.96 -3.83 2.41
C GLN A 246 -10.90 -5.34 2.68
N GLU A 247 -10.52 -6.15 1.69
CA GLU A 247 -10.30 -7.59 1.90
C GLU A 247 -9.23 -7.83 2.97
N GLY A 248 -8.13 -7.08 2.95
CA GLY A 248 -7.08 -7.22 3.95
C GLY A 248 -7.54 -6.88 5.37
N ILE A 249 -8.49 -5.94 5.53
CA ILE A 249 -9.15 -5.66 6.81
C ILE A 249 -9.96 -6.87 7.27
N GLU A 250 -10.71 -7.50 6.37
CA GLU A 250 -11.48 -8.72 6.64
C GLU A 250 -10.57 -9.88 7.04
N MET A 251 -9.45 -10.05 6.35
CA MET A 251 -8.43 -11.05 6.71
C MET A 251 -7.81 -10.75 8.07
N TYR A 252 -7.47 -9.50 8.36
CA TYR A 252 -6.98 -9.15 9.69
C TYR A 252 -8.00 -9.48 10.79
N ALA A 253 -9.28 -9.14 10.60
CA ALA A 253 -10.33 -9.45 11.55
C ALA A 253 -10.50 -10.98 11.75
N ALA A 254 -10.48 -11.76 10.67
CA ALA A 254 -10.51 -13.23 10.74
C ALA A 254 -9.28 -13.80 11.47
N ALA A 255 -8.11 -13.19 11.27
CA ALA A 255 -6.89 -13.59 11.95
C ALA A 255 -6.98 -13.36 13.46
N MET A 256 -7.52 -12.22 13.89
CA MET A 256 -7.71 -11.90 15.30
C MET A 256 -8.76 -12.80 15.95
N ALA A 257 -9.83 -13.16 15.24
CA ALA A 257 -10.87 -14.04 15.76
C ALA A 257 -10.42 -15.50 15.89
N SER A 258 -9.55 -15.98 14.98
CA SER A 258 -9.10 -17.38 14.95
C SER A 258 -7.71 -17.61 15.57
N HIS A 259 -6.95 -16.55 15.83
CA HIS A 259 -5.53 -16.58 16.15
C HIS A 259 -4.67 -17.33 15.11
N GLN A 260 -5.11 -17.39 13.85
CA GLN A 260 -4.41 -18.03 12.73
C GLN A 260 -4.28 -17.07 11.55
N ASN A 261 -3.27 -17.24 10.70
CA ASN A 261 -3.14 -16.46 9.48
C ASN A 261 -4.16 -16.98 8.43
N PRO A 262 -5.17 -16.20 8.01
CA PRO A 262 -6.22 -16.67 7.11
C PRO A 262 -5.74 -16.99 5.70
N TRP A 263 -4.56 -16.50 5.31
CA TRP A 263 -3.95 -16.84 4.02
C TRP A 263 -3.37 -18.25 3.96
N LEU A 264 -3.28 -18.96 5.10
CA LEU A 264 -2.97 -20.39 5.11
C LEU A 264 -4.12 -21.25 4.55
N ASP A 265 -5.34 -20.72 4.54
CA ASP A 265 -6.51 -21.36 3.94
C ASP A 265 -6.52 -21.13 2.42
N GLN A 266 -6.39 -22.21 1.64
CA GLN A 266 -6.42 -22.15 0.18
C GLN A 266 -7.74 -21.59 -0.36
N GLY A 267 -8.87 -21.80 0.33
CA GLY A 267 -10.14 -21.23 -0.07
C GLY A 267 -10.14 -19.70 -0.03
N ASN A 268 -9.38 -19.07 0.88
CA ASN A 268 -9.22 -17.61 0.90
C ASN A 268 -8.29 -17.15 -0.24
N VAL A 269 -7.23 -17.90 -0.53
CA VAL A 269 -6.31 -17.62 -1.64
C VAL A 269 -7.03 -17.70 -3.00
N GLU A 270 -7.84 -18.73 -3.21
CA GLU A 270 -8.64 -18.92 -4.43
C GLU A 270 -9.64 -17.77 -4.61
N LYS A 271 -10.41 -17.43 -3.56
CA LYS A 271 -11.33 -16.28 -3.58
C LYS A 271 -10.62 -14.97 -3.91
N HIS A 272 -9.42 -14.74 -3.37
CA HIS A 272 -8.63 -13.55 -3.69
C HIS A 272 -8.30 -13.50 -5.19
N ARG A 273 -7.81 -14.60 -5.75
CA ARG A 273 -7.43 -14.69 -7.17
C ARG A 273 -8.62 -14.52 -8.11
N GLU A 274 -9.77 -15.07 -7.73
CA GLU A 274 -11.03 -14.90 -8.47
C GLU A 274 -11.53 -13.44 -8.40
N LYS A 275 -11.46 -12.81 -7.23
CA LYS A 275 -11.91 -11.44 -7.00
C LYS A 275 -11.00 -10.40 -7.65
N PHE A 276 -9.69 -10.66 -7.70
CA PHE A 276 -8.68 -9.74 -8.21
C PHE A 276 -7.82 -10.38 -9.31
N PRO A 277 -8.43 -10.75 -10.45
CA PRO A 277 -7.69 -11.38 -11.53
C PRO A 277 -6.57 -10.47 -12.02
N GLN A 278 -5.44 -11.07 -12.39
CA GLN A 278 -4.27 -10.37 -12.93
C GLN A 278 -4.01 -10.83 -14.37
N PRO A 279 -4.91 -10.51 -15.32
CA PRO A 279 -4.84 -11.05 -16.69
C PRO A 279 -3.58 -10.64 -17.45
N TYR A 280 -2.88 -9.61 -16.98
CA TYR A 280 -1.66 -9.08 -17.60
C TYR A 280 -0.40 -9.33 -16.77
N GLU A 281 -0.44 -10.21 -15.76
CA GLU A 281 0.71 -10.44 -14.86
C GLU A 281 1.98 -10.80 -15.64
N ALA A 282 1.85 -11.63 -16.67
CA ALA A 282 2.98 -12.05 -17.51
C ALA A 282 3.58 -10.89 -18.32
N GLU A 283 2.74 -10.05 -18.92
CA GLU A 283 3.13 -8.84 -19.67
C GLU A 283 3.81 -7.83 -18.74
N LEU A 284 3.21 -7.58 -17.57
CA LEU A 284 3.73 -6.68 -16.55
C LEU A 284 5.07 -7.18 -16.01
N ALA A 285 5.19 -8.47 -15.72
CA ALA A 285 6.45 -9.11 -15.32
C ALA A 285 7.50 -8.98 -16.42
N ARG A 286 7.16 -9.21 -17.70
CA ARG A 286 8.07 -9.04 -18.83
C ARG A 286 8.56 -7.59 -18.96
N CYS A 287 7.66 -6.62 -18.84
CA CYS A 287 7.99 -5.20 -18.96
C CYS A 287 8.85 -4.68 -17.81
N THR A 288 8.70 -5.27 -16.62
CA THR A 288 9.50 -4.93 -15.43
C THR A 288 10.83 -5.67 -15.40
N HIS A 289 10.87 -6.97 -15.74
CA HIS A 289 12.09 -7.78 -15.78
C HIS A 289 13.03 -7.39 -16.94
N GLY A 290 12.49 -7.04 -18.12
CA GLY A 290 13.32 -6.55 -19.23
C GLY A 290 14.01 -5.21 -18.94
N ALA A 291 13.45 -4.45 -18.00
CA ALA A 291 14.03 -3.20 -17.48
C ALA A 291 15.03 -3.46 -16.33
N MET A 292 14.90 -4.58 -15.60
CA MET A 292 15.76 -4.98 -14.49
C MET A 292 16.87 -5.95 -14.96
N SER A 293 18.04 -5.40 -15.29
CA SER A 293 19.26 -6.15 -15.65
C SER A 293 19.53 -7.37 -14.74
N LYS A 294 20.00 -8.48 -15.35
CA LYS A 294 20.42 -9.76 -14.70
C LYS A 294 21.33 -9.61 -13.48
N LYS A 295 21.98 -8.45 -13.27
CA LYS A 295 22.87 -8.20 -12.13
C LYS A 295 22.15 -8.19 -10.77
N VAL A 296 20.85 -7.88 -10.72
CA VAL A 296 20.06 -7.90 -9.46
C VAL A 296 19.61 -9.33 -9.10
N LEU A 297 19.31 -10.17 -10.10
CA LEU A 297 18.97 -11.58 -9.88
C LEU A 297 20.16 -12.40 -9.35
N ALA A 298 21.39 -11.99 -9.65
CA ALA A 298 22.61 -12.61 -9.11
C ALA A 298 23.01 -12.11 -7.71
N GLN A 299 22.43 -11.00 -7.23
CA GLN A 299 22.71 -10.44 -5.90
C GLN A 299 21.68 -10.82 -4.85
N GLY A 300 20.71 -11.67 -5.18
CA GLY A 300 19.69 -12.06 -4.23
C GLY A 300 18.83 -10.87 -3.86
N LEU A 301 17.69 -10.74 -4.52
CA LEU A 301 16.48 -10.42 -3.77
C LEU A 301 16.18 -11.63 -2.86
N SER A 302 17.07 -11.94 -1.91
CA SER A 302 16.58 -12.34 -0.62
C SER A 302 15.91 -11.09 -0.09
N ILE A 303 14.68 -11.28 0.35
CA ILE A 303 13.97 -10.28 1.12
C ILE A 303 14.72 -10.25 2.47
N GLU A 304 15.75 -9.40 2.59
CA GLU A 304 16.32 -8.95 3.87
C GLU A 304 15.86 -7.49 4.15
#